data_AF-A0A7V0JSG7-F1
#
_entry.id   AF-A0A7V0JSG7-F1
#
_cell.length_a   1.000
_cell.length_b   1.000
_cell.length_c   1.000
_cell.angle_alpha   90.00
_cell.angle_beta   90.00
_cell.angle_gamma   90.00
#
_symmetry.space_group_name_H-M   'P 1'
#
loop_
_entity.id
_entity.type
_entity.pdbx_description
1 polymer ?
#
loop_
_entity_poly.entity_id
_entity_poly.type
_entity_poly.pdbx_seq_one_letter_code
_entity_poly.pdbx_strand_id
1 'polypeptide(L)' 'MSIIHDILLAAHKPLHITDIITRTKQNFGVDLDRESIVSALTKKVKSGRMFKRVKPNTFAVLDSDSENNS' A
#
# COMPACT_ATOMS: atom_id res chain seq x y z
N MET A 1 4.04 1.80 -11.91
CA MET A 1 3.51 1.94 -10.53
C MET A 1 3.06 0.56 -10.05
N SER A 2 3.06 0.28 -8.74
CA SER A 2 2.81 -1.07 -8.18
C SER A 2 1.33 -1.25 -7.86
N ILE A 3 0.72 -2.40 -8.17
CA ILE A 3 -0.73 -2.67 -7.92
C ILE A 3 -1.19 -2.26 -6.51
N ILE A 4 -0.36 -2.50 -5.48
CA ILE A 4 -0.66 -2.14 -4.09
C ILE A 4 -0.74 -0.63 -3.87
N HIS A 5 0.11 0.12 -4.57
CA HIS A 5 0.05 1.57 -4.57
C HIS A 5 -1.31 2.04 -5.11
N ASP A 6 -1.76 1.48 -6.22
CA ASP A 6 -3.03 1.85 -6.85
C ASP A 6 -4.22 1.48 -5.96
N ILE A 7 -4.17 0.33 -5.27
CA ILE A 7 -5.19 -0.07 -4.28
C ILE A 7 -5.26 0.90 -3.09
N LEU A 8 -4.11 1.28 -2.55
CA LEU A 8 -4.06 2.20 -1.41
C LEU A 8 -4.43 3.64 -1.82
N LEU A 9 -4.02 4.06 -3.02
CA LEU A 9 -4.38 5.34 -3.60
C LEU A 9 -5.89 5.41 -3.82
N ALA A 10 -6.49 4.43 -4.50
CA ALA A 10 -7.94 4.37 -4.72
C ALA A 10 -8.75 4.28 -3.42
N ALA A 11 -8.15 3.79 -2.33
CA ALA A 11 -8.81 3.73 -1.03
C ALA A 11 -8.83 5.07 -0.28
N HIS A 12 -7.94 6.01 -0.62
CA HIS A 12 -7.69 7.27 0.09
C HIS A 12 -7.56 7.12 1.63
N LYS A 13 -7.18 5.92 2.10
CA LYS A 13 -7.06 5.62 3.53
C LYS A 13 -6.07 4.49 3.79
N PRO A 14 -5.50 4.40 5.00
CA PRO A 14 -4.69 3.25 5.37
C PRO A 14 -5.52 1.96 5.30
N LEU A 15 -4.95 0.91 4.71
CA LEU A 15 -5.59 -0.40 4.64
C LEU A 15 -4.77 -1.45 5.38
N HIS A 16 -5.46 -2.40 5.99
CA HIS A 16 -4.84 -3.60 6.55
C HIS A 16 -4.37 -4.51 5.41
N ILE A 17 -3.34 -5.32 5.66
CA ILE A 17 -2.76 -6.22 4.65
C ILE A 17 -3.82 -7.15 4.04
N THR A 18 -4.76 -7.62 4.86
CA THR A 18 -5.88 -8.46 4.40
C THR A 18 -6.74 -7.74 3.37
N ASP A 19 -7.10 -6.47 3.64
CA ASP A 19 -7.89 -5.67 2.70
C ASP A 19 -7.13 -5.42 1.39
N ILE A 20 -5.81 -5.19 1.48
CA ILE A 20 -4.97 -5.01 0.29
C ILE A 20 -5.00 -6.27 -0.58
N ILE A 21 -4.82 -7.45 0.02
CA ILE A 21 -4.83 -8.73 -0.70
C ILE A 21 -6.21 -8.97 -1.32
N THR A 22 -7.28 -8.82 -0.54
CA THR A 22 -8.65 -9.00 -1.02
C THR A 22 -8.97 -8.08 -2.20
N ARG A 23 -8.67 -6.79 -2.08
CA ARG A 23 -8.92 -5.83 -3.16
C ARG A 23 -8.02 -6.06 -4.38
N THR A 24 -6.78 -6.49 -4.17
CA THR A 24 -5.89 -6.84 -5.29
C THR A 24 -6.45 -8.02 -6.08
N LYS A 25 -6.92 -9.06 -5.38
CA LYS A 25 -7.57 -10.21 -6.00
C LYS A 25 -8.86 -9.83 -6.72
N GLN A 26 -9.68 -8.95 -6.13
CA GLN A 26 -10.94 -8.50 -6.73
C GLN A 26 -10.74 -7.59 -7.95
N ASN A 27 -9.80 -6.64 -7.88
CA ASN A 27 -9.63 -5.63 -8.93
C ASN A 27 -8.70 -6.09 -10.06
N PHE A 28 -7.71 -6.95 -9.75
CA PHE A 28 -6.66 -7.35 -10.69
C PHE A 28 -6.58 -8.86 -10.92
N GLY A 29 -7.35 -9.68 -10.18
CA GLY A 29 -7.29 -11.14 -10.30
C GLY A 29 -5.99 -11.77 -9.77
N VAL A 30 -5.16 -11.00 -9.06
CA VAL A 30 -3.86 -11.46 -8.56
C VAL A 30 -3.99 -11.90 -7.10
N ASP A 31 -3.59 -13.14 -6.82
CA ASP A 31 -3.46 -13.64 -5.46
C ASP A 31 -2.07 -13.32 -4.91
N LEU A 32 -2.03 -12.75 -3.71
CA LEU A 32 -0.79 -12.28 -3.09
C LEU A 32 -0.60 -12.94 -1.74
N ASP A 33 0.59 -13.48 -1.51
CA ASP A 33 0.96 -14.03 -0.22
C ASP A 33 1.19 -12.91 0.82
N ARG A 34 0.56 -13.06 1.98
CA ARG A 34 0.57 -12.07 3.06
C ARG A 34 1.99 -11.77 3.55
N GLU A 35 2.81 -12.78 3.77
CA GLU A 35 4.13 -12.61 4.36
C GLU A 35 5.09 -11.92 3.39
N SER A 36 5.02 -12.32 2.13
CA SER A 36 5.75 -11.73 1.01
C SER A 36 5.45 -10.25 0.87
N ILE A 37 4.16 -9.87 0.94
CA ILE A 37 3.75 -8.47 0.82
C ILE A 37 4.13 -7.66 2.05
N VAL A 38 3.96 -8.19 3.26
CA VAL A 38 4.40 -7.50 4.49
C VAL A 38 5.89 -7.21 4.44
N SER A 39 6.70 -8.16 3.99
CA SER A 39 8.15 -7.99 3.82
C SER A 39 8.46 -6.92 2.76
N ALA A 40 7.84 -7.02 1.58
CA ALA A 40 8.03 -6.06 0.49
C ALA A 40 7.62 -4.63 0.88
N LEU A 41 6.46 -4.46 1.51
CA LEU A 41 6.00 -3.16 2.00
C LEU A 41 6.90 -2.63 3.10
N THR A 42 7.33 -3.48 4.04
CA THR A 42 8.26 -3.05 5.11
C THR A 42 9.58 -2.55 4.51
N LYS A 43 10.12 -3.20 3.47
CA LYS A 43 11.31 -2.72 2.76
C LYS A 43 11.07 -1.35 2.11
N LYS A 44 9.92 -1.14 1.46
CA LYS A 44 9.58 0.15 0.84
C LYS A 44 9.30 1.25 1.84
N VAL A 45 8.71 0.93 2.99
CA VAL A 45 8.55 1.86 4.13
C VAL A 45 9.91 2.28 4.66
N LYS A 46 10.85 1.32 4.84
CA LYS A 46 12.24 1.64 5.23
C LYS A 46 12.96 2.50 4.19
N SER A 47 12.63 2.35 2.91
CA SER A 47 13.16 3.22 1.85
C SER A 47 12.61 4.65 1.92
N GLY A 48 11.52 4.90 2.65
CA GLY A 48 10.97 6.25 2.90
C GLY A 48 10.30 6.94 1.71
N ARG A 49 10.12 6.27 0.57
CA ARG A 49 9.75 6.93 -0.70
C ARG A 49 8.31 6.76 -1.16
N MET A 50 7.57 5.77 -0.65
CA MET A 50 6.27 5.41 -1.26
C MET A 50 5.19 4.99 -0.27
N PHE A 51 5.57 4.40 0.86
CA PHE A 51 4.61 3.85 1.81
C PHE A 51 5.00 4.25 3.23
N LYS A 52 3.99 4.44 4.08
CA LYS A 52 4.14 4.54 5.52
C LYS A 52 3.37 3.42 6.21
N ARG A 53 3.96 2.87 7.27
CA ARG A 53 3.26 1.93 8.16
C ARG A 53 2.59 2.74 9.26
N VAL A 54 1.27 2.71 9.32
CA VAL A 54 0.48 3.51 10.27
C VAL A 54 0.16 2.71 11.53
N LYS A 55 -0.05 1.39 11.38
CA LYS A 55 -0.34 0.44 12.46
C LYS A 55 0.25 -0.94 12.11
N PRO A 56 0.23 -1.93 13.03
CA PRO A 56 0.57 -3.30 12.68
C PRO A 56 -0.22 -3.78 11.46
N ASN A 57 0.49 -4.32 10.47
CA ASN A 57 -0.08 -4.82 9.21
C ASN A 57 -0.97 -3.81 8.47
N THR A 58 -0.83 -2.51 8.72
CA THR A 58 -1.66 -1.46 8.12
C THR A 58 -0.76 -0.41 7.48
N PHE A 59 -0.98 -0.18 6.19
CA PHE A 59 -0.11 0.63 5.34
C PHE A 59 -0.92 1.72 4.65
N ALA A 60 -0.27 2.84 4.39
CA ALA A 60 -0.79 3.93 3.58
C ALA A 60 0.25 4.38 2.56
N VAL A 61 -0.19 5.00 1.49
CA VAL A 61 0.71 5.70 0.55
C VAL A 61 1.28 6.92 1.28
N LEU A 62 2.58 7.15 1.08
CA LEU A 62 3.19 8.42 1.43
C LEU A 62 2.86 9.36 0.26
N ASP A 63 1.94 10.30 0.48
CA ASP A 63 1.57 11.28 -0.53
C ASP A 63 2.83 11.87 -1.16
N SER A 64 2.98 11.68 -2.48
CA SER A 64 3.97 12.41 -3.27
C SER A 64 3.41 13.76 -3.74
N ASP A 65 2.14 14.04 -3.42
CA ASP A 65 1.40 15.25 -3.83
C ASP A 65 1.34 16.31 -2.71
N SER A 66 2.45 16.46 -1.98
CA SER A 66 2.70 17.68 -1.17
C SER A 66 3.71 18.59 -1.86
N GLU A 67 3.73 18.60 -3.19
CA GLU A 67 4.16 19.74 -3.98
C GLU A 67 2.97 20.16 -4.85
N ASN A 68 2.48 21.39 -4.64
CA ASN A 68 1.40 22.09 -5.35
C ASN A 68 -0.02 21.95 -4.79
N ASN A 69 -0.30 22.66 -3.69
CA ASN A 69 -1.46 23.57 -3.73
C ASN A 69 -1.29 24.77 -2.78
N SER A 70 -0.98 25.91 -3.42
CA SER A 70 -1.27 27.32 -3.06
C SER A 70 -0.67 27.93 -1.79
#